data_AF-A0A2E0X1D6-F1
#
_entry.id   AF-A0A2E0X1D6-F1
#
_cell.length_a   1.000
_cell.length_b   1.000
_cell.length_c   1.000
_cell.angle_alpha   90.00
_cell.angle_beta   90.00
_cell.angle_gamma   90.00
#
_symmetry.space_group_name_H-M   'P 1'
#
loop_
_entity.id
_entity.type
_entity.pdbx_description
1 polymer ?
#
loop_
_entity_poly.entity_id
_entity_poly.type
_entity_poly.pdbx_seq_one_letter_code
_entity_poly.pdbx_strand_id
1 'polypeptide(L)'
;MSALNCVALARYRFLCLIPGIAAIAGASSARAYDLGNRWSATQIDGGGLQRGDPVTLRWSIVPDGVSYERSSAGKTSDLIQFLDDGWNVPAAQRTPDFTNRPWWDVIHNAYAQYARVSAVTLAYVAERTATGGNTGMVGDIRLGGEMFGDGPGGALADNVYPDGGDMRIDTTKESNGTVGFYFSSEPGLRNLVIHETGHGVGLGHTSPQNNSAKAVMEGGLRTDIWGLQFDDIYGLNRLYGDPYESNGGNDTYATAIDLGSFTTTGRAAMGLDATDTVVEQMDGDWLGIDGRNDPDWFKFSVSGETFAKLQVKPIGPTYETEELGVFNASAQGDLVLQVYKVEPSSQQIAAVDDGVVGDAETINSLYVAPGDYYLRVRNKLDTNQFYRVDLLLNDSLPNAGTSADINLDGDTNIDDWTQFLANSSTSFSGLSDFGAFRLGDLDLDGDNDYLDFKYFKEAFDLTNGSGSFAALTSVPEPQAALLGAMVLLGVMATRRRQH
;
A
#
# COMPACT_ATOMS: atom_id res chain seq x y z
N MET A 1 -37.76 -13.66 -16.21
CA MET A 1 -37.64 -15.14 -16.31
C MET A 1 -37.33 -15.49 -17.75
N SER A 2 -36.06 -15.70 -18.07
CA SER A 2 -35.56 -16.56 -19.15
C SER A 2 -34.03 -16.42 -19.16
N ALA A 3 -33.37 -17.38 -18.53
CA ALA A 3 -31.93 -17.60 -18.64
C ALA A 3 -31.60 -18.08 -20.06
N LEU A 4 -30.50 -17.60 -20.64
CA LEU A 4 -29.91 -18.16 -21.85
C LEU A 4 -28.39 -18.25 -21.68
N ASN A 5 -27.95 -19.49 -21.58
CA ASN A 5 -26.58 -19.95 -21.52
C ASN A 5 -25.82 -19.64 -22.81
N CYS A 6 -24.57 -19.22 -22.70
CA CYS A 6 -23.61 -19.26 -23.80
C CYS A 6 -22.97 -20.65 -23.86
N VAL A 7 -22.97 -21.25 -25.05
CA VAL A 7 -22.60 -22.65 -25.31
C VAL A 7 -21.08 -22.79 -25.48
N ALA A 8 -20.45 -23.51 -24.56
CA ALA A 8 -19.13 -24.09 -24.76
C ALA A 8 -19.20 -25.25 -25.77
N LEU A 9 -18.38 -25.20 -26.82
CA LEU A 9 -18.26 -26.25 -27.83
C LEU A 9 -17.66 -27.54 -27.24
N ALA A 10 -18.51 -28.56 -27.00
CA ALA A 10 -18.10 -29.92 -26.63
C ALA A 10 -18.08 -30.86 -27.85
N ARG A 11 -17.04 -31.69 -27.90
CA ARG A 11 -16.53 -32.48 -29.03
C ARG A 11 -17.35 -33.74 -29.38
N TYR A 12 -17.31 -34.14 -30.66
CA TYR A 12 -17.77 -35.44 -31.16
C TYR A 12 -16.85 -36.60 -30.71
N ARG A 13 -17.45 -37.72 -30.31
CA ARG A 13 -16.80 -38.96 -29.87
C ARG A 13 -16.32 -39.81 -31.06
N PHE A 14 -15.05 -40.22 -31.05
CA PHE A 14 -14.61 -41.50 -31.63
C PHE A 14 -13.70 -42.20 -30.60
N LEU A 15 -14.08 -43.43 -30.27
CA LEU A 15 -13.44 -44.29 -29.28
C LEU A 15 -12.18 -44.94 -29.91
N CYS A 16 -10.99 -44.66 -29.38
CA CYS A 16 -9.81 -45.48 -29.61
C CYS A 16 -8.90 -45.43 -28.37
N LEU A 17 -8.64 -46.58 -27.76
CA LEU A 17 -7.82 -46.76 -26.57
C LEU A 17 -6.33 -46.46 -26.84
N ILE A 18 -5.71 -45.56 -26.07
CA ILE A 18 -4.26 -45.48 -25.82
C ILE A 18 -4.03 -45.00 -24.37
N PRO A 19 -3.10 -45.58 -23.59
CA PRO A 19 -2.93 -45.29 -22.16
C PRO A 19 -2.01 -44.09 -21.89
N GLY A 20 -2.33 -43.34 -20.82
CA GLY A 20 -1.34 -42.71 -19.94
C GLY A 20 -0.77 -41.36 -20.35
N ILE A 21 -1.48 -40.27 -20.07
CA ILE A 21 -0.87 -38.98 -19.75
C ILE A 21 -1.55 -38.46 -18.49
N ALA A 22 -0.81 -38.41 -17.39
CA ALA A 22 -1.24 -37.72 -16.18
C ALA A 22 -1.28 -36.22 -16.50
N ALA A 23 -2.49 -35.66 -16.60
CA ALA A 23 -2.68 -34.22 -16.61
C ALA A 23 -2.35 -33.71 -15.21
N ILE A 24 -1.23 -32.98 -15.09
CA ILE A 24 -0.99 -32.13 -13.93
C ILE A 24 -2.01 -31.00 -14.05
N ALA A 25 -3.10 -31.09 -13.29
CA ALA A 25 -3.97 -29.95 -13.06
C ALA A 25 -3.12 -28.89 -12.35
N GLY A 26 -2.81 -27.81 -13.06
CA GLY A 26 -2.28 -26.61 -12.42
C GLY A 26 -3.33 -26.15 -11.41
N ALA A 27 -2.96 -26.10 -10.14
CA ALA A 27 -3.79 -25.47 -9.13
C ALA A 27 -3.93 -23.99 -9.52
N SER A 28 -5.13 -23.58 -9.95
CA SER A 28 -5.51 -22.17 -9.94
C SER A 28 -5.49 -21.73 -8.49
N SER A 29 -4.49 -20.94 -8.09
CA SER A 29 -4.51 -20.25 -6.81
C SER A 29 -5.72 -19.34 -6.80
N ALA A 30 -6.73 -19.67 -6.00
CA ALA A 30 -7.89 -18.80 -5.84
C ALA A 30 -7.41 -17.46 -5.26
N ARG A 31 -7.79 -16.37 -5.92
CA ARG A 31 -7.53 -14.98 -5.50
C ARG A 31 -8.85 -14.23 -5.52
N ALA A 32 -9.00 -13.20 -4.67
CA ALA A 32 -10.22 -12.37 -4.65
C ALA A 32 -10.42 -11.61 -5.96
N TYR A 33 -9.30 -11.38 -6.64
CA TYR A 33 -9.12 -10.66 -7.88
C TYR A 33 -8.38 -11.60 -8.84
N ASP A 34 -8.86 -11.70 -10.08
CA ASP A 34 -8.21 -12.54 -11.09
C ASP A 34 -7.03 -11.78 -11.70
N LEU A 35 -5.83 -12.38 -11.62
CA LEU A 35 -4.61 -11.79 -12.15
C LEU A 35 -4.08 -12.63 -13.30
N GLY A 36 -3.92 -11.98 -14.45
CA GLY A 36 -3.07 -12.44 -15.54
C GLY A 36 -1.60 -12.12 -15.30
N ASN A 37 -0.86 -12.03 -16.41
CA ASN A 37 0.51 -11.53 -16.39
C ASN A 37 0.52 -10.00 -16.28
N ARG A 38 1.62 -9.45 -15.78
CA ARG A 38 1.93 -8.01 -15.84
C ARG A 38 2.82 -7.66 -17.01
N TRP A 39 2.98 -6.37 -17.23
CA TRP A 39 3.96 -5.84 -18.18
C TRP A 39 5.38 -6.17 -17.73
N SER A 40 6.15 -6.82 -18.61
CA SER A 40 7.55 -7.20 -18.37
C SER A 40 8.54 -6.19 -18.97
N ALA A 41 8.07 -5.40 -19.94
CA ALA A 41 8.79 -4.27 -20.49
C ALA A 41 7.86 -3.21 -21.09
N THR A 42 8.21 -1.93 -21.00
CA THR A 42 7.49 -0.84 -21.70
C THR A 42 8.44 -0.04 -22.58
N GLN A 43 7.89 0.78 -23.49
CA GLN A 43 8.68 1.73 -24.28
C GLN A 43 9.45 2.77 -23.43
N ILE A 44 8.97 3.08 -22.22
CA ILE A 44 9.55 4.11 -21.34
C ILE A 44 10.50 3.50 -20.31
N ASP A 45 10.06 2.47 -19.62
CA ASP A 45 10.74 1.90 -18.46
C ASP A 45 11.75 0.81 -18.87
N GLY A 46 11.69 0.36 -20.13
CA GLY A 46 12.52 -0.75 -20.60
C GLY A 46 12.04 -2.07 -20.01
N GLY A 47 12.90 -3.09 -20.02
CA GLY A 47 12.56 -4.44 -19.55
C GLY A 47 13.18 -4.79 -18.21
N GLY A 48 12.78 -5.94 -17.66
CA GLY A 48 13.24 -6.44 -16.37
C GLY A 48 12.35 -6.01 -15.20
N LEU A 49 11.16 -5.51 -15.52
CA LEU A 49 10.16 -5.09 -14.55
C LEU A 49 9.71 -6.29 -13.71
N GLN A 50 9.63 -6.08 -12.41
CA GLN A 50 9.19 -7.03 -11.39
C GLN A 50 7.86 -6.59 -10.78
N ARG A 51 7.21 -7.52 -10.08
CA ARG A 51 5.99 -7.20 -9.34
C ARG A 51 6.26 -6.08 -8.33
N GLY A 52 5.34 -5.12 -8.22
CA GLY A 52 5.53 -3.91 -7.42
C GLY A 52 6.16 -2.77 -8.21
N ASP A 53 6.94 -3.06 -9.27
CA ASP A 53 7.54 -1.99 -10.07
C ASP A 53 6.45 -1.16 -10.79
N PRO A 54 6.57 0.17 -10.78
CA PRO A 54 5.70 1.06 -11.52
C PRO A 54 5.89 0.90 -13.03
N VAL A 55 4.86 1.28 -13.78
CA VAL A 55 4.92 1.27 -15.25
C VAL A 55 4.36 2.55 -15.84
N THR A 56 5.06 3.08 -16.83
CA THR A 56 4.60 4.14 -17.73
C THR A 56 4.31 3.54 -19.10
N LEU A 57 3.03 3.35 -19.38
CA LEU A 57 2.54 2.85 -20.66
C LEU A 57 2.14 4.03 -21.53
N ARG A 58 2.69 4.10 -22.74
CA ARG A 58 2.19 5.01 -23.75
C ARG A 58 0.89 4.49 -24.31
N TRP A 59 -0.08 5.38 -24.50
CA TRP A 59 -1.29 5.03 -25.24
C TRP A 59 -1.49 5.92 -26.46
N SER A 60 -2.09 5.38 -27.51
CA SER A 60 -2.41 6.12 -28.72
C SER A 60 -3.74 5.68 -29.33
N ILE A 61 -4.34 6.53 -30.16
CA ILE A 61 -5.56 6.21 -30.92
C ILE A 61 -5.15 5.93 -32.37
N VAL A 62 -5.54 4.76 -32.87
CA VAL A 62 -5.24 4.31 -34.24
C VAL A 62 -6.02 5.18 -35.24
N PRO A 63 -5.34 5.86 -36.18
CA PRO A 63 -6.01 6.66 -37.20
C PRO A 63 -6.97 5.82 -38.04
N ASP A 64 -8.11 6.39 -38.43
CA ASP A 64 -9.06 5.71 -39.32
C ASP A 64 -8.40 5.30 -40.65
N GLY A 65 -8.76 4.12 -41.14
CA GLY A 65 -8.18 3.52 -42.35
C GLY A 65 -6.80 2.87 -42.13
N VAL A 66 -6.30 2.82 -40.89
CA VAL A 66 -5.04 2.13 -40.53
C VAL A 66 -5.34 0.81 -39.82
N SER A 67 -4.66 -0.26 -40.24
CA SER A 67 -4.66 -1.54 -39.50
C SER A 67 -3.59 -1.52 -38.40
N TYR A 68 -3.86 -2.22 -37.31
CA TYR A 68 -2.95 -2.39 -36.17
C TYR A 68 -2.96 -3.86 -35.71
N GLU A 69 -2.18 -4.21 -34.69
CA GLU A 69 -1.96 -5.62 -34.32
C GLU A 69 -3.26 -6.35 -34.00
N ARG A 70 -4.21 -5.67 -33.35
CA ARG A 70 -5.51 -6.25 -33.01
C ARG A 70 -6.53 -6.29 -34.15
N SER A 71 -6.27 -5.63 -35.29
CA SER A 71 -7.21 -5.62 -36.42
C SER A 71 -7.48 -7.01 -36.95
N SER A 72 -8.74 -7.31 -37.28
CA SER A 72 -9.05 -8.52 -38.05
C SER A 72 -8.41 -8.45 -39.43
N ALA A 73 -8.13 -9.62 -40.02
CA ALA A 73 -7.56 -9.70 -41.36
C ALA A 73 -8.38 -8.88 -42.39
N GLY A 74 -7.72 -7.92 -43.03
CA GLY A 74 -8.32 -7.06 -44.06
C GLY A 74 -9.18 -5.91 -43.54
N LYS A 75 -9.23 -5.69 -42.21
CA LYS A 75 -9.92 -4.55 -41.60
C LYS A 75 -8.94 -3.48 -41.13
N THR A 76 -9.48 -2.29 -40.94
CA THR A 76 -8.77 -1.08 -40.50
C THR A 76 -9.62 -0.35 -39.47
N SER A 77 -8.99 0.48 -38.64
CA SER A 77 -9.71 1.27 -37.65
C SER A 77 -10.75 2.20 -38.30
N ASP A 78 -11.93 2.33 -37.71
CA ASP A 78 -12.93 3.38 -37.97
C ASP A 78 -13.44 4.04 -36.67
N LEU A 79 -12.69 3.86 -35.57
CA LEU A 79 -13.04 4.32 -34.23
C LEU A 79 -13.24 5.84 -34.14
N ILE A 80 -12.40 6.64 -34.80
CA ILE A 80 -12.45 8.09 -34.67
C ILE A 80 -13.76 8.60 -35.26
N GLN A 81 -14.09 8.18 -36.48
CA GLN A 81 -15.35 8.55 -37.12
C GLN A 81 -16.57 8.03 -36.34
N PHE A 82 -16.47 6.83 -35.78
CA PHE A 82 -17.52 6.25 -34.93
C PHE A 82 -17.77 7.11 -33.67
N LEU A 83 -16.74 7.47 -32.92
CA LEU A 83 -16.88 8.32 -31.73
C LEU A 83 -17.31 9.75 -32.10
N ASP A 84 -16.80 10.31 -33.19
CA ASP A 84 -17.21 11.63 -33.69
C ASP A 84 -18.71 11.70 -34.03
N ASP A 85 -19.29 10.60 -34.51
CA ASP A 85 -20.72 10.50 -34.75
C ASP A 85 -21.51 10.32 -33.45
N GLY A 86 -21.05 9.47 -32.54
CA GLY A 86 -21.74 9.21 -31.26
C GLY A 86 -21.82 10.43 -30.35
N TRP A 87 -20.79 11.28 -30.39
CA TRP A 87 -20.69 12.48 -29.57
C TRP A 87 -21.08 13.76 -30.31
N ASN A 88 -21.63 13.63 -31.53
CA ASN A 88 -22.05 14.75 -32.37
C ASN A 88 -20.94 15.81 -32.57
N VAL A 89 -19.69 15.37 -32.76
CA VAL A 89 -18.53 16.25 -32.90
C VAL A 89 -18.70 17.11 -34.16
N PRO A 90 -18.76 18.46 -34.03
CA PRO A 90 -18.89 19.35 -35.17
C PRO A 90 -17.75 19.18 -36.17
N ALA A 91 -18.05 19.27 -37.47
CA ALA A 91 -17.06 19.12 -38.53
C ALA A 91 -15.82 20.03 -38.35
N ALA A 92 -15.99 21.23 -37.77
CA ALA A 92 -14.90 22.16 -37.49
C ALA A 92 -13.91 21.66 -36.41
N GLN A 93 -14.34 20.73 -35.54
CA GLN A 93 -13.53 20.11 -34.49
C GLN A 93 -12.93 18.75 -34.90
N ARG A 94 -13.34 18.20 -36.07
CA ARG A 94 -12.83 16.92 -36.60
C ARG A 94 -11.45 17.12 -37.27
N THR A 95 -10.48 17.60 -36.50
CA THR A 95 -9.08 17.77 -36.92
C THR A 95 -8.25 16.55 -36.53
N PRO A 96 -7.01 16.39 -37.04
CA PRO A 96 -6.10 15.33 -36.58
C PRO A 96 -5.68 15.44 -35.10
N ASP A 97 -5.92 16.59 -34.46
CA ASP A 97 -5.71 16.78 -33.02
C ASP A 97 -7.01 16.45 -32.27
N PHE A 98 -6.97 15.40 -31.46
CA PHE A 98 -8.15 14.87 -30.80
C PHE A 98 -8.51 15.61 -29.51
N THR A 99 -7.61 16.45 -28.99
CA THR A 99 -7.71 17.07 -27.66
C THR A 99 -8.91 18.00 -27.47
N ASN A 100 -9.55 18.44 -28.57
CA ASN A 100 -10.73 19.30 -28.54
C ASN A 100 -12.06 18.52 -28.70
N ARG A 101 -12.02 17.19 -28.75
CA ARG A 101 -13.22 16.34 -28.95
C ARG A 101 -13.83 15.99 -27.59
N PRO A 102 -15.15 16.06 -27.39
CA PRO A 102 -15.78 15.72 -26.10
C PRO A 102 -15.45 14.31 -25.57
N TRP A 103 -15.36 13.32 -26.45
CA TRP A 103 -14.99 11.95 -26.07
C TRP A 103 -13.51 11.83 -25.67
N TRP A 104 -12.65 12.76 -26.09
CA TRP A 104 -11.23 12.77 -25.72
C TRP A 104 -11.08 12.93 -24.21
N ASP A 105 -11.78 13.91 -23.63
CA ASP A 105 -11.73 14.16 -22.19
C ASP A 105 -12.20 12.94 -21.40
N VAL A 106 -13.17 12.18 -21.91
CA VAL A 106 -13.65 10.95 -21.27
C VAL A 106 -12.57 9.88 -21.23
N ILE A 107 -11.90 9.61 -22.37
CA ILE A 107 -10.82 8.63 -22.47
C ILE A 107 -9.60 9.08 -21.65
N HIS A 108 -9.23 10.36 -21.76
CA HIS A 108 -8.09 10.91 -21.04
C HIS A 108 -8.29 10.85 -19.51
N ASN A 109 -9.48 11.22 -19.03
CA ASN A 109 -9.81 11.14 -17.61
C ASN A 109 -9.96 9.69 -17.13
N ALA A 110 -10.44 8.77 -17.97
CA ALA A 110 -10.45 7.34 -17.68
C ALA A 110 -9.04 6.81 -17.39
N TYR A 111 -8.07 7.19 -18.22
CA TYR A 111 -6.67 6.80 -18.04
C TYR A 111 -5.97 7.48 -16.88
N ALA A 112 -6.34 8.71 -16.55
CA ALA A 112 -5.86 9.38 -15.34
C ALA A 112 -6.27 8.64 -14.05
N GLN A 113 -7.30 7.79 -14.09
CA GLN A 113 -7.72 7.05 -12.89
C GLN A 113 -6.69 5.99 -12.45
N TYR A 114 -5.99 5.34 -13.37
CA TYR A 114 -4.98 4.32 -13.03
C TYR A 114 -3.87 4.92 -12.16
N ALA A 115 -3.32 6.05 -12.57
CA ALA A 115 -2.24 6.74 -11.84
C ALA A 115 -2.71 7.36 -10.52
N ARG A 116 -4.02 7.57 -10.35
CA ARG A 116 -4.59 8.09 -9.10
C ARG A 116 -4.54 7.04 -7.99
N VAL A 117 -4.64 5.76 -8.34
CA VAL A 117 -4.91 4.67 -7.38
C VAL A 117 -3.90 3.52 -7.44
N SER A 118 -2.94 3.59 -8.36
CA SER A 118 -1.87 2.59 -8.53
C SER A 118 -0.65 3.23 -9.19
N ALA A 119 0.45 2.50 -9.27
CA ALA A 119 1.65 2.95 -9.98
C ALA A 119 1.62 2.72 -11.50
N VAL A 120 0.43 2.57 -12.08
CA VAL A 120 0.23 2.48 -13.54
C VAL A 120 -0.05 3.87 -14.12
N THR A 121 0.88 4.37 -14.93
CA THR A 121 0.75 5.66 -15.62
C THR A 121 0.47 5.49 -17.11
N LEU A 122 -0.56 6.17 -17.62
CA LEU A 122 -0.97 6.12 -19.03
C LEU A 122 -0.66 7.46 -19.72
N ALA A 123 0.42 7.50 -20.50
CA ALA A 123 0.90 8.71 -21.17
C ALA A 123 0.50 8.76 -22.65
N TYR A 124 -0.26 9.76 -23.08
CA TYR A 124 -0.67 9.85 -24.49
C TYR A 124 0.49 10.16 -25.43
N VAL A 125 0.52 9.48 -26.58
CA VAL A 125 1.31 9.87 -27.75
C VAL A 125 0.42 9.92 -28.99
N ALA A 126 0.56 10.99 -29.78
CA ALA A 126 -0.19 11.12 -31.03
C ALA A 126 0.50 10.33 -32.15
N GLU A 127 -0.24 9.51 -32.89
CA GLU A 127 0.27 8.85 -34.11
C GLU A 127 0.33 9.80 -35.31
N ARG A 128 -0.42 10.89 -35.25
CA ARG A 128 -0.52 11.93 -36.27
C ARG A 128 -0.13 13.30 -35.71
N THR A 129 0.54 14.10 -36.52
CA THR A 129 0.73 15.53 -36.24
C THR A 129 -0.60 16.26 -36.33
N ALA A 130 -0.68 17.47 -35.78
CA ALA A 130 -1.85 18.34 -35.92
C ALA A 130 -2.22 18.62 -37.41
N THR A 131 -1.27 18.46 -38.33
CA THR A 131 -1.47 18.60 -39.79
C THR A 131 -1.76 17.27 -40.51
N GLY A 132 -1.85 16.15 -39.79
CA GLY A 132 -2.20 14.83 -40.33
C GLY A 132 -1.02 13.98 -40.83
N GLY A 133 0.22 14.47 -40.72
CA GLY A 133 1.42 13.68 -41.01
C GLY A 133 1.66 12.61 -39.95
N ASN A 134 2.38 11.53 -40.28
CA ASN A 134 2.76 10.52 -39.28
C ASN A 134 3.82 11.09 -38.32
N THR A 135 3.66 10.84 -37.02
CA THR A 135 4.69 11.19 -36.01
C THR A 135 5.79 10.13 -35.92
N GLY A 136 5.49 8.90 -36.34
CA GLY A 136 6.35 7.73 -36.13
C GLY A 136 6.26 7.17 -34.70
N MET A 137 5.40 7.72 -33.86
CA MET A 137 5.12 7.21 -32.51
C MET A 137 3.86 6.34 -32.53
N VAL A 138 3.87 5.27 -31.73
CA VAL A 138 2.71 4.43 -31.40
C VAL A 138 2.77 4.11 -29.90
N GLY A 139 1.61 3.96 -29.26
CA GLY A 139 1.54 3.54 -27.86
C GLY A 139 2.06 2.13 -27.63
N ASP A 140 2.37 1.82 -26.36
CA ASP A 140 2.38 0.45 -25.85
C ASP A 140 0.97 -0.15 -25.93
N ILE A 141 -0.06 0.68 -25.67
CA ILE A 141 -1.48 0.36 -25.81
C ILE A 141 -2.08 1.20 -26.94
N ARG A 142 -2.68 0.58 -27.96
CA ARG A 142 -3.37 1.30 -29.03
C ARG A 142 -4.87 1.05 -29.01
N LEU A 143 -5.65 2.11 -29.13
CA LEU A 143 -7.11 2.05 -29.22
C LEU A 143 -7.52 2.14 -30.68
N GLY A 144 -8.07 1.07 -31.21
CA GLY A 144 -8.73 1.05 -32.51
C GLY A 144 -10.14 0.52 -32.41
N GLY A 145 -10.85 0.53 -33.53
CA GLY A 145 -12.21 0.02 -33.58
C GLY A 145 -12.55 -0.47 -34.97
N GLU A 146 -13.32 -1.54 -35.03
CA GLU A 146 -13.84 -2.09 -36.27
C GLU A 146 -15.17 -2.75 -35.95
N MET A 147 -16.03 -2.96 -36.95
CA MET A 147 -17.25 -3.73 -36.71
C MET A 147 -16.87 -5.18 -36.44
N PHE A 148 -17.12 -5.71 -35.24
CA PHE A 148 -16.93 -7.12 -34.93
C PHE A 148 -17.95 -7.62 -33.90
N GLY A 149 -18.50 -8.81 -34.11
CA GLY A 149 -19.54 -9.37 -33.26
C GLY A 149 -20.79 -9.74 -34.06
N ASP A 150 -21.81 -10.23 -33.35
CA ASP A 150 -23.06 -10.74 -33.93
C ASP A 150 -24.14 -9.65 -34.13
N GLY A 151 -23.79 -8.37 -33.94
CA GLY A 151 -24.67 -7.21 -34.09
C GLY A 151 -24.60 -6.24 -32.90
N PRO A 152 -25.37 -5.14 -32.92
CA PRO A 152 -25.38 -4.13 -31.87
C PRO A 152 -25.72 -4.75 -30.49
N GLY A 153 -24.96 -4.36 -29.47
CA GLY A 153 -25.15 -4.84 -28.09
C GLY A 153 -24.59 -6.25 -27.80
N GLY A 154 -23.81 -6.81 -28.73
CA GLY A 154 -22.99 -8.00 -28.50
C GLY A 154 -21.72 -7.69 -27.69
N ALA A 155 -20.60 -8.33 -28.03
CA ALA A 155 -19.30 -7.97 -27.45
C ALA A 155 -18.99 -6.49 -27.77
N LEU A 156 -18.70 -5.69 -26.74
CA LEU A 156 -18.51 -4.24 -26.90
C LEU A 156 -17.09 -3.88 -27.31
N ALA A 157 -16.11 -4.63 -26.82
CA ALA A 157 -14.70 -4.47 -27.08
C ALA A 157 -13.94 -5.76 -26.69
N ASP A 158 -12.66 -5.81 -27.03
CA ASP A 158 -11.70 -6.73 -26.45
C ASP A 158 -10.30 -6.10 -26.36
N ASN A 159 -9.46 -6.60 -25.46
CA ASN A 159 -8.09 -6.13 -25.26
C ASN A 159 -7.09 -7.30 -25.17
N VAL A 160 -5.85 -7.09 -25.64
CA VAL A 160 -4.76 -8.04 -25.49
C VAL A 160 -4.11 -7.89 -24.11
N TYR A 161 -3.99 -8.99 -23.38
CA TYR A 161 -3.22 -9.02 -22.13
C TYR A 161 -1.75 -8.52 -22.34
N PRO A 162 -1.06 -8.04 -21.29
CA PRO A 162 0.36 -7.67 -21.37
C PRO A 162 1.22 -8.77 -22.02
N ASP A 163 2.26 -8.46 -22.81
CA ASP A 163 2.85 -7.15 -23.18
C ASP A 163 2.30 -6.57 -24.51
N GLY A 164 1.01 -6.76 -24.79
CA GLY A 164 0.36 -6.25 -26.01
C GLY A 164 -0.52 -5.03 -25.78
N GLY A 165 -1.52 -5.14 -24.91
CA GLY A 165 -2.36 -4.02 -24.47
C GLY A 165 -3.31 -3.39 -25.50
N ASP A 166 -3.16 -3.70 -26.79
CA ASP A 166 -4.00 -3.16 -27.86
C ASP A 166 -5.49 -3.50 -27.66
N MET A 167 -6.32 -2.47 -27.73
CA MET A 167 -7.77 -2.54 -27.59
C MET A 167 -8.45 -2.48 -28.96
N ARG A 168 -9.52 -3.25 -29.12
CA ARG A 168 -10.44 -3.15 -30.26
C ARG A 168 -11.86 -2.96 -29.79
N ILE A 169 -12.44 -1.82 -30.15
CA ILE A 169 -13.82 -1.45 -29.82
C ILE A 169 -14.75 -1.80 -30.98
N ASP A 170 -15.91 -2.40 -30.70
CA ASP A 170 -16.89 -2.72 -31.73
C ASP A 170 -17.56 -1.43 -32.23
N THR A 171 -17.38 -1.12 -33.50
CA THR A 171 -17.96 0.07 -34.15
C THR A 171 -19.28 -0.23 -34.86
N THR A 172 -19.91 -1.36 -34.55
CA THR A 172 -21.23 -1.71 -35.07
C THR A 172 -22.29 -0.72 -34.62
N LYS A 173 -22.83 0.05 -35.58
CA LYS A 173 -23.94 0.98 -35.35
C LYS A 173 -25.28 0.25 -35.22
N GLU A 174 -26.18 0.86 -34.47
CA GLU A 174 -27.58 0.44 -34.33
C GLU A 174 -28.30 0.40 -35.68
N SER A 175 -29.44 -0.30 -35.76
CA SER A 175 -30.22 -0.43 -37.00
C SER A 175 -30.72 0.89 -37.60
N ASN A 176 -30.86 1.93 -36.77
CA ASN A 176 -31.22 3.30 -37.17
C ASN A 176 -30.00 4.16 -37.57
N GLY A 177 -28.78 3.58 -37.57
CA GLY A 177 -27.53 4.24 -37.90
C GLY A 177 -26.90 5.04 -36.76
N THR A 178 -27.43 4.97 -35.53
CA THR A 178 -26.85 5.66 -34.36
C THR A 178 -25.76 4.84 -33.68
N VAL A 179 -24.88 5.50 -32.95
CA VAL A 179 -23.92 4.85 -32.06
C VAL A 179 -24.61 4.44 -30.77
N GLY A 180 -24.31 3.24 -30.28
CA GLY A 180 -24.92 2.69 -29.05
C GLY A 180 -24.57 3.50 -27.80
N PHE A 181 -25.39 3.34 -26.75
CA PHE A 181 -25.27 4.08 -25.47
C PHE A 181 -23.89 3.93 -24.81
N TYR A 182 -23.30 2.74 -24.82
CA TYR A 182 -22.02 2.47 -24.18
C TYR A 182 -20.84 3.23 -24.80
N PHE A 183 -20.97 3.70 -26.04
CA PHE A 183 -19.91 4.43 -26.74
C PHE A 183 -20.20 5.93 -26.85
N SER A 184 -21.46 6.35 -26.62
CA SER A 184 -21.96 7.73 -26.80
C SER A 184 -22.37 8.41 -25.49
N SER A 185 -22.12 7.77 -24.35
CA SER A 185 -22.33 8.35 -23.02
C SER A 185 -21.02 8.36 -22.25
N GLU A 186 -20.86 9.37 -21.38
CA GLU A 186 -19.69 9.49 -20.51
C GLU A 186 -19.47 8.25 -19.63
N PRO A 187 -20.44 7.75 -18.83
CA PRO A 187 -20.19 6.59 -17.98
C PRO A 187 -19.98 5.30 -18.77
N GLY A 188 -20.62 5.18 -19.94
CA GLY A 188 -20.43 4.04 -20.84
C GLY A 188 -18.99 3.99 -21.37
N LEU A 189 -18.55 5.08 -22.01
CA LEU A 189 -17.24 5.12 -22.66
C LEU A 189 -16.11 5.08 -21.62
N ARG A 190 -16.25 5.81 -20.51
CA ARG A 190 -15.28 5.79 -19.42
C ARG A 190 -15.05 4.37 -18.90
N ASN A 191 -16.12 3.69 -18.49
CA ASN A 191 -15.97 2.39 -17.86
C ASN A 191 -15.60 1.30 -18.88
N LEU A 192 -16.00 1.42 -20.16
CA LEU A 192 -15.55 0.51 -21.22
C LEU A 192 -14.03 0.61 -21.39
N VAL A 193 -13.50 1.82 -21.56
CA VAL A 193 -12.06 2.01 -21.74
C VAL A 193 -11.28 1.53 -20.52
N ILE A 194 -11.77 1.81 -19.31
CA ILE A 194 -11.14 1.29 -18.07
C ILE A 194 -11.21 -0.24 -18.03
N HIS A 195 -12.37 -0.86 -18.27
CA HIS A 195 -12.51 -2.32 -18.24
C HIS A 195 -11.51 -3.00 -19.20
N GLU A 196 -11.52 -2.56 -20.45
CA GLU A 196 -10.68 -3.17 -21.47
C GLU A 196 -9.19 -2.93 -21.20
N THR A 197 -8.82 -1.73 -20.75
CA THR A 197 -7.44 -1.48 -20.32
C THR A 197 -7.08 -2.26 -19.07
N GLY A 198 -8.03 -2.62 -18.21
CA GLY A 198 -7.84 -3.54 -17.09
C GLY A 198 -7.24 -4.87 -17.55
N HIS A 199 -7.79 -5.48 -18.60
CA HIS A 199 -7.16 -6.63 -19.26
C HIS A 199 -5.78 -6.31 -19.82
N GLY A 200 -5.63 -5.15 -20.48
CA GLY A 200 -4.38 -4.67 -21.03
C GLY A 200 -3.28 -4.40 -20.00
N VAL A 201 -3.62 -4.33 -18.70
CA VAL A 201 -2.67 -4.26 -17.58
C VAL A 201 -2.72 -5.51 -16.70
N GLY A 202 -3.37 -6.59 -17.16
CA GLY A 202 -3.27 -7.90 -16.52
C GLY A 202 -4.36 -8.25 -15.53
N LEU A 203 -5.46 -7.48 -15.44
CA LEU A 203 -6.63 -7.86 -14.66
C LEU A 203 -7.52 -8.83 -15.44
N GLY A 204 -7.98 -9.89 -14.79
CA GLY A 204 -9.01 -10.78 -15.30
C GLY A 204 -10.42 -10.28 -14.96
N HIS A 205 -11.44 -11.03 -15.37
CA HIS A 205 -12.82 -10.73 -14.94
C HIS A 205 -13.03 -11.13 -13.49
N THR A 206 -13.89 -10.39 -12.80
CA THR A 206 -14.25 -10.66 -11.41
C THR A 206 -15.77 -10.86 -11.29
N SER A 207 -16.20 -11.58 -10.25
CA SER A 207 -17.62 -11.84 -10.00
C SER A 207 -17.96 -11.72 -8.51
N PRO A 208 -18.09 -10.48 -8.00
CA PRO A 208 -18.60 -10.22 -6.66
C PRO A 208 -19.98 -10.87 -6.47
N GLN A 209 -20.16 -11.54 -5.34
CA GLN A 209 -21.40 -12.27 -5.03
C GLN A 209 -22.35 -11.40 -4.21
N ASN A 210 -23.64 -11.71 -4.27
CA ASN A 210 -24.66 -11.10 -3.41
C ASN A 210 -24.70 -9.55 -3.44
N ASN A 211 -24.16 -8.92 -4.49
CA ASN A 211 -23.99 -7.47 -4.60
C ASN A 211 -23.21 -6.89 -3.40
N SER A 212 -22.23 -7.64 -2.86
CA SER A 212 -21.38 -7.20 -1.75
C SER A 212 -20.30 -6.19 -2.16
N ALA A 213 -19.93 -6.19 -3.44
CA ALA A 213 -19.02 -5.23 -4.07
C ALA A 213 -19.44 -5.02 -5.53
N LYS A 214 -18.82 -4.03 -6.17
CA LYS A 214 -18.89 -3.80 -7.62
C LYS A 214 -17.47 -3.64 -8.13
N ALA A 215 -17.21 -4.09 -9.33
CA ALA A 215 -15.92 -3.95 -9.99
C ALA A 215 -16.12 -3.49 -11.43
N VAL A 216 -15.19 -2.70 -11.95
CA VAL A 216 -15.21 -2.38 -13.39
C VAL A 216 -14.87 -3.62 -14.20
N MET A 217 -14.09 -4.56 -13.63
CA MET A 217 -13.74 -5.84 -14.23
C MET A 217 -14.82 -6.93 -14.12
N GLU A 218 -16.04 -6.60 -13.67
CA GLU A 218 -17.17 -7.52 -13.86
C GLU A 218 -17.38 -7.81 -15.36
N GLY A 219 -17.66 -9.07 -15.72
CA GLY A 219 -17.76 -9.47 -17.14
C GLY A 219 -18.89 -8.78 -17.93
N GLY A 220 -19.83 -8.13 -17.23
CA GLY A 220 -20.81 -7.22 -17.83
C GLY A 220 -20.44 -5.77 -17.56
N LEU A 221 -20.42 -4.93 -18.60
CA LEU A 221 -20.06 -3.53 -18.45
C LEU A 221 -21.03 -2.79 -17.51
N ARG A 222 -20.48 -2.23 -16.44
CA ARG A 222 -21.22 -1.40 -15.48
C ARG A 222 -21.14 0.07 -15.84
N THR A 223 -22.24 0.79 -15.66
CA THR A 223 -22.31 2.25 -15.84
C THR A 223 -22.80 2.98 -14.59
N ASP A 224 -23.10 2.24 -13.53
CA ASP A 224 -23.57 2.71 -12.23
C ASP A 224 -22.43 2.92 -11.21
N ILE A 225 -21.18 2.84 -11.68
CA ILE A 225 -19.94 3.06 -10.91
C ILE A 225 -19.04 4.06 -11.63
N TRP A 226 -18.10 4.63 -10.89
CA TRP A 226 -17.14 5.59 -11.42
C TRP A 226 -15.76 4.94 -11.62
N GLY A 227 -15.62 4.17 -12.70
CA GLY A 227 -14.35 3.55 -13.08
C GLY A 227 -13.86 2.46 -12.11
N LEU A 228 -12.54 2.39 -11.89
CA LEU A 228 -11.88 1.39 -11.04
C LEU A 228 -12.49 1.39 -9.64
N GLN A 229 -12.78 0.21 -9.09
CA GLN A 229 -13.29 0.01 -7.73
C GLN A 229 -12.28 -0.79 -6.90
N PHE A 230 -12.55 -0.97 -5.61
CA PHE A 230 -11.57 -1.52 -4.66
C PHE A 230 -10.92 -2.82 -5.15
N ASP A 231 -11.70 -3.77 -5.66
CA ASP A 231 -11.18 -5.07 -6.13
C ASP A 231 -10.22 -4.92 -7.31
N ASP A 232 -10.53 -4.04 -8.26
CA ASP A 232 -9.68 -3.71 -9.40
C ASP A 232 -8.35 -3.10 -8.92
N ILE A 233 -8.43 -2.15 -7.99
CA ILE A 233 -7.28 -1.42 -7.42
C ILE A 233 -6.41 -2.34 -6.57
N TYR A 234 -7.02 -3.26 -5.83
CA TYR A 234 -6.33 -4.28 -5.08
C TYR A 234 -5.52 -5.21 -6.02
N GLY A 235 -6.07 -5.56 -7.17
CA GLY A 235 -5.35 -6.27 -8.21
C GLY A 235 -4.16 -5.49 -8.76
N LEU A 236 -4.37 -4.20 -9.06
CA LEU A 236 -3.31 -3.31 -9.57
C LEU A 236 -2.17 -3.14 -8.56
N ASN A 237 -2.47 -2.95 -7.26
CA ASN A 237 -1.45 -2.85 -6.22
C ASN A 237 -0.56 -4.08 -6.20
N ARG A 238 -1.16 -5.28 -6.31
CA ARG A 238 -0.39 -6.52 -6.34
C ARG A 238 0.49 -6.66 -7.59
N LEU A 239 0.15 -6.03 -8.71
CA LEU A 239 0.94 -6.13 -9.94
C LEU A 239 2.00 -5.03 -10.07
N TYR A 240 1.66 -3.81 -9.65
CA TYR A 240 2.40 -2.59 -9.97
C TYR A 240 2.64 -1.66 -8.78
N GLY A 241 2.17 -2.02 -7.58
CA GLY A 241 2.27 -1.16 -6.40
C GLY A 241 1.24 -0.02 -6.36
N ASP A 242 1.33 0.75 -5.29
CA ASP A 242 0.44 1.87 -5.00
C ASP A 242 0.90 3.14 -5.75
N PRO A 243 0.20 4.29 -5.67
CA PRO A 243 0.64 5.51 -6.34
C PRO A 243 2.05 6.00 -5.95
N TYR A 244 2.56 5.63 -4.78
CA TYR A 244 3.84 6.09 -4.24
C TYR A 244 5.04 5.30 -4.74
N GLU A 245 4.81 4.18 -5.44
CA GLU A 245 5.85 3.47 -6.21
C GLU A 245 6.37 4.28 -7.41
N SER A 246 5.61 5.27 -7.86
CA SER A 246 6.00 6.14 -8.98
C SER A 246 7.22 7.01 -8.65
N ASN A 247 8.05 7.31 -9.65
CA ASN A 247 9.24 8.19 -9.53
C ASN A 247 10.35 7.68 -8.59
N GLY A 248 10.48 6.36 -8.47
CA GLY A 248 11.57 5.72 -7.73
C GLY A 248 11.15 5.05 -6.43
N GLY A 249 9.85 5.06 -6.11
CA GLY A 249 9.23 4.36 -4.99
C GLY A 249 9.63 4.85 -3.61
N ASN A 250 8.79 4.63 -2.61
CA ASN A 250 9.11 4.91 -1.21
C ASN A 250 9.77 3.73 -0.50
N ASP A 251 10.31 2.77 -1.26
CA ASP A 251 11.09 1.60 -0.84
C ASP A 251 12.37 1.87 -0.02
N THR A 252 12.83 3.12 0.01
CA THR A 252 14.10 3.49 0.68
C THR A 252 13.98 4.74 1.53
N TYR A 253 14.84 4.86 2.54
CA TYR A 253 14.92 6.08 3.36
C TYR A 253 15.20 7.36 2.53
N ALA A 254 15.85 7.25 1.37
CA ALA A 254 16.19 8.39 0.53
C ALA A 254 14.97 8.94 -0.22
N THR A 255 13.97 8.10 -0.45
CA THR A 255 12.73 8.40 -1.18
C THR A 255 11.51 8.39 -0.26
N ALA A 256 11.72 8.39 1.05
CA ALA A 256 10.67 8.35 2.05
C ALA A 256 9.65 9.49 1.90
N ILE A 257 8.37 9.16 2.05
CA ILE A 257 7.25 10.11 1.96
C ILE A 257 7.28 11.07 3.16
N ASP A 258 7.17 12.37 2.89
CA ASP A 258 7.21 13.40 3.93
C ASP A 258 5.84 13.57 4.61
N LEU A 259 5.75 13.19 5.89
CA LEU A 259 4.58 13.39 6.74
C LEU A 259 4.53 14.80 7.33
N GLY A 260 5.64 15.56 7.25
CA GLY A 260 5.71 16.96 7.62
C GLY A 260 6.71 17.31 8.73
N SER A 261 6.75 18.61 9.03
CA SER A 261 7.56 19.21 10.09
C SER A 261 6.69 19.75 11.20
N PHE A 262 7.04 19.43 12.43
CA PHE A 262 6.24 19.74 13.60
C PHE A 262 7.07 20.39 14.72
N THR A 263 6.37 20.92 15.72
CA THR A 263 7.01 21.44 16.94
C THR A 263 6.90 20.40 18.06
N THR A 264 6.03 20.63 19.04
CA THR A 264 5.69 19.65 20.09
C THR A 264 4.32 19.00 19.88
N THR A 265 3.49 19.55 18.98
CA THR A 265 2.14 19.07 18.65
C THR A 265 1.98 18.94 17.14
N GLY A 266 1.10 18.05 16.70
CA GLY A 266 0.90 17.80 15.27
C GLY A 266 0.17 16.48 15.02
N ARG A 267 -0.39 16.33 13.82
CA ARG A 267 -0.93 15.07 13.34
C ARG A 267 -0.64 14.92 11.85
N ALA A 268 -0.41 13.69 11.39
CA ALA A 268 -0.41 13.31 9.99
C ALA A 268 -1.10 11.96 9.84
N ALA A 269 -1.80 11.77 8.72
CA ALA A 269 -2.39 10.49 8.35
C ALA A 269 -2.32 10.33 6.83
N MET A 270 -2.11 9.10 6.37
CA MET A 270 -2.15 8.71 4.94
C MET A 270 -2.72 7.30 4.80
N GLY A 271 -3.19 6.96 3.60
CA GLY A 271 -3.89 5.70 3.32
C GLY A 271 -5.32 5.71 3.86
N LEU A 272 -6.10 6.74 3.54
CA LEU A 272 -7.46 6.90 4.09
C LEU A 272 -8.57 6.29 3.23
N ASP A 273 -8.33 6.01 1.95
CA ASP A 273 -9.42 5.77 1.00
C ASP A 273 -9.73 4.28 0.76
N ALA A 274 -8.85 3.36 1.16
CA ALA A 274 -9.07 1.91 1.04
C ALA A 274 -10.00 1.33 2.13
N THR A 275 -11.14 1.97 2.41
CA THR A 275 -12.01 1.63 3.55
C THR A 275 -13.34 0.98 3.20
N ASP A 276 -13.82 1.12 1.96
CA ASP A 276 -15.02 0.45 1.47
C ASP A 276 -14.81 -0.11 0.04
N THR A 277 -15.86 -0.69 -0.54
CA THR A 277 -15.79 -1.32 -1.88
C THR A 277 -16.02 -0.35 -3.04
N VAL A 278 -16.54 0.84 -2.75
CA VAL A 278 -16.85 1.88 -3.73
C VAL A 278 -15.68 2.85 -3.79
N VAL A 279 -15.36 3.29 -5.00
CA VAL A 279 -14.30 4.29 -5.19
C VAL A 279 -14.89 5.50 -5.87
N GLU A 280 -14.86 6.61 -5.16
CA GLU A 280 -15.37 7.91 -5.60
C GLU A 280 -14.30 8.71 -6.34
N GLN A 281 -14.72 9.86 -6.90
CA GLN A 281 -13.85 10.70 -7.71
C GLN A 281 -12.65 11.27 -6.97
N MET A 282 -12.81 11.51 -5.67
CA MET A 282 -11.80 12.16 -4.85
C MET A 282 -10.92 11.16 -4.09
N ASP A 283 -11.18 9.86 -4.24
CA ASP A 283 -10.44 8.80 -3.56
C ASP A 283 -9.09 8.59 -4.26
N GLY A 284 -8.04 9.10 -3.63
CA GLY A 284 -6.67 9.14 -4.16
C GLY A 284 -5.59 8.93 -3.10
N ASP A 285 -5.95 8.82 -1.82
CA ASP A 285 -5.05 8.50 -0.71
C ASP A 285 -4.99 6.97 -0.51
N TRP A 286 -4.32 6.32 -1.46
CA TRP A 286 -4.07 4.89 -1.48
C TRP A 286 -2.64 4.62 -1.03
N LEU A 287 -2.49 3.80 0.00
CA LEU A 287 -1.20 3.39 0.54
C LEU A 287 -1.21 1.87 0.76
N GLY A 288 -0.32 1.15 0.11
CA GLY A 288 -0.39 -0.31 0.09
C GLY A 288 0.90 -1.01 -0.27
N ILE A 289 1.16 -2.09 0.45
CA ILE A 289 2.29 -2.98 0.21
C ILE A 289 1.84 -4.12 -0.71
N ASP A 290 2.54 -4.35 -1.82
CA ASP A 290 2.29 -5.47 -2.73
C ASP A 290 2.72 -6.81 -2.10
N GLY A 291 3.75 -6.82 -1.26
CA GLY A 291 4.25 -8.03 -0.59
C GLY A 291 5.46 -7.83 0.34
N ARG A 292 6.15 -8.92 0.71
CA ARG A 292 7.23 -8.88 1.73
C ARG A 292 8.45 -8.04 1.34
N ASN A 293 8.70 -7.89 0.04
CA ASN A 293 9.89 -7.23 -0.49
C ASN A 293 9.69 -5.76 -0.84
N ASP A 294 8.55 -5.20 -0.43
CA ASP A 294 8.10 -3.83 -0.69
C ASP A 294 7.99 -3.11 0.68
N PRO A 295 9.09 -2.49 1.16
CA PRO A 295 9.11 -1.77 2.42
C PRO A 295 8.87 -0.27 2.24
N ASP A 296 7.73 0.23 2.70
CA ASP A 296 7.45 1.66 2.66
C ASP A 296 8.20 2.48 3.71
N TRP A 297 8.79 3.59 3.28
CA TRP A 297 9.42 4.57 4.16
C TRP A 297 8.68 5.91 4.20
N PHE A 298 8.62 6.46 5.41
CA PHE A 298 8.07 7.78 5.69
C PHE A 298 9.08 8.59 6.52
N LYS A 299 8.97 9.91 6.51
CA LYS A 299 9.79 10.80 7.32
C LYS A 299 8.97 11.89 7.97
N PHE A 300 9.41 12.35 9.13
CA PHE A 300 8.93 13.57 9.76
C PHE A 300 10.05 14.23 10.55
N SER A 301 9.82 15.48 10.94
CA SER A 301 10.78 16.25 11.75
C SER A 301 10.08 16.93 12.92
N VAL A 302 10.77 17.03 14.05
CA VAL A 302 10.28 17.75 15.23
C VAL A 302 11.31 18.77 15.68
N SER A 303 10.86 19.96 16.09
CA SER A 303 11.74 21.02 16.60
C SER A 303 11.72 21.15 18.13
N GLY A 304 10.90 20.37 18.82
CA GLY A 304 10.77 20.34 20.28
C GLY A 304 10.65 18.93 20.81
N GLU A 305 10.98 18.74 22.10
CA GLU A 305 10.80 17.48 22.80
C GLU A 305 9.31 17.18 22.99
N THR A 306 8.87 15.97 22.64
CA THR A 306 7.48 15.54 22.81
C THR A 306 7.37 14.02 22.84
N PHE A 307 6.18 13.51 23.13
CA PHE A 307 5.82 12.12 22.98
C PHE A 307 4.98 11.93 21.71
N ALA A 308 5.31 10.91 20.94
CA ALA A 308 4.65 10.54 19.70
C ALA A 308 3.87 9.24 19.86
N LYS A 309 2.68 9.20 19.25
CA LYS A 309 1.98 7.97 18.91
C LYS A 309 2.10 7.73 17.42
N LEU A 310 2.52 6.53 17.09
CA LEU A 310 2.64 6.05 15.72
C LEU A 310 1.78 4.78 15.60
N GLN A 311 0.94 4.72 14.58
CA GLN A 311 0.14 3.55 14.30
C GLN A 311 0.19 3.23 12.82
N VAL A 312 0.31 1.94 12.50
CA VAL A 312 0.04 1.44 11.15
C VAL A 312 -1.03 0.37 11.24
N LYS A 313 -2.04 0.49 10.37
CA LYS A 313 -3.24 -0.34 10.45
C LYS A 313 -3.57 -0.92 9.08
N PRO A 314 -3.60 -2.25 8.92
CA PRO A 314 -4.24 -2.88 7.77
C PRO A 314 -5.67 -2.37 7.56
N ILE A 315 -6.01 -1.96 6.35
CA ILE A 315 -7.36 -1.52 5.97
C ILE A 315 -7.83 -2.22 4.70
N GLY A 316 -9.14 -2.20 4.50
CA GLY A 316 -9.80 -2.81 3.35
C GLY A 316 -11.21 -3.27 3.70
N PRO A 317 -12.15 -3.24 2.75
CA PRO A 317 -13.47 -3.82 2.93
C PRO A 317 -13.46 -5.33 3.10
N THR A 318 -14.57 -5.86 3.59
CA THR A 318 -14.91 -7.28 3.46
C THR A 318 -16.03 -7.43 2.43
N TYR A 319 -15.85 -8.31 1.46
CA TYR A 319 -16.85 -8.62 0.42
C TYR A 319 -16.77 -10.08 -0.01
N GLU A 320 -17.75 -10.55 -0.78
CA GLU A 320 -17.82 -11.92 -1.25
C GLU A 320 -17.46 -12.03 -2.74
N THR A 321 -16.66 -13.04 -3.09
CA THR A 321 -16.34 -13.40 -4.48
C THR A 321 -16.73 -14.84 -4.77
N GLU A 322 -16.90 -15.20 -6.04
CA GLU A 322 -17.22 -16.57 -6.43
C GLU A 322 -16.09 -17.54 -6.04
N GLU A 323 -14.85 -17.07 -6.18
CA GLU A 323 -13.62 -17.86 -6.04
C GLU A 323 -13.22 -18.12 -4.59
N LEU A 324 -13.38 -17.12 -3.71
CA LEU A 324 -12.91 -17.17 -2.32
C LEU A 324 -14.04 -17.20 -1.28
N GLY A 325 -15.28 -16.96 -1.67
CA GLY A 325 -16.33 -16.65 -0.71
C GLY A 325 -16.02 -15.32 -0.02
N VAL A 326 -16.10 -15.26 1.31
CA VAL A 326 -15.84 -14.03 2.07
C VAL A 326 -14.34 -13.69 2.04
N PHE A 327 -14.00 -12.57 1.41
CA PHE A 327 -12.67 -11.98 1.40
C PHE A 327 -12.62 -10.75 2.30
N ASN A 328 -11.70 -10.74 3.27
CA ASN A 328 -11.47 -9.60 4.16
C ASN A 328 -10.13 -8.93 3.82
N ALA A 329 -10.17 -7.85 3.05
CA ALA A 329 -8.96 -7.16 2.59
C ALA A 329 -8.18 -6.47 3.72
N SER A 330 -8.80 -6.18 4.88
CA SER A 330 -8.11 -5.63 6.06
C SER A 330 -7.32 -6.67 6.87
N ALA A 331 -7.38 -7.95 6.50
CA ALA A 331 -6.74 -9.03 7.25
C ALA A 331 -5.94 -9.96 6.33
N GLN A 332 -5.00 -9.40 5.56
CA GLN A 332 -4.16 -10.14 4.63
C GLN A 332 -2.68 -10.10 5.03
N GLY A 333 -2.19 -8.93 5.44
CA GLY A 333 -0.83 -8.69 5.90
C GLY A 333 -0.65 -8.77 7.41
N ASP A 334 0.59 -9.04 7.81
CA ASP A 334 1.10 -9.02 9.18
C ASP A 334 2.19 -7.95 9.20
N LEU A 335 1.79 -6.72 9.51
CA LEU A 335 2.62 -5.53 9.32
C LEU A 335 3.64 -5.38 10.45
N VAL A 336 4.74 -4.70 10.18
CA VAL A 336 5.78 -4.35 11.15
C VAL A 336 6.07 -2.87 11.02
N LEU A 337 6.07 -2.16 12.15
CA LEU A 337 6.42 -0.74 12.21
C LEU A 337 7.77 -0.56 12.91
N GLN A 338 8.66 0.21 12.30
CA GLN A 338 9.98 0.53 12.84
C GLN A 338 10.25 2.02 12.74
N VAL A 339 10.92 2.58 13.75
CA VAL A 339 11.22 4.00 13.85
C VAL A 339 12.72 4.20 13.98
N TYR A 340 13.26 5.13 13.20
CA TYR A 340 14.67 5.46 13.17
C TYR A 340 14.88 6.95 13.44
N LYS A 341 15.93 7.28 14.21
CA LYS A 341 16.41 8.66 14.39
C LYS A 341 17.65 8.90 13.53
N VAL A 342 17.74 10.07 12.89
CA VAL A 342 18.71 10.30 11.79
C VAL A 342 20.11 10.73 12.23
N GLU A 343 20.32 11.20 13.46
CA GLU A 343 21.63 11.70 13.89
C GLU A 343 22.15 11.06 15.19
N PRO A 344 23.46 10.76 15.29
CA PRO A 344 24.54 10.90 14.29
C PRO A 344 24.67 9.72 13.30
N SER A 345 23.81 8.71 13.42
CA SER A 345 23.64 7.59 12.49
C SER A 345 22.19 7.12 12.59
N SER A 346 21.64 6.57 11.50
CA SER A 346 20.30 5.95 11.54
C SER A 346 20.28 4.82 12.56
N GLN A 347 19.72 5.09 13.72
CA GLN A 347 19.53 4.14 14.81
C GLN A 347 18.04 3.83 14.91
N GLN A 348 17.69 2.55 14.90
CA GLN A 348 16.34 2.14 15.22
C GLN A 348 16.09 2.41 16.71
N ILE A 349 15.12 3.28 17.01
CA ILE A 349 14.77 3.67 18.39
C ILE A 349 13.52 2.96 18.89
N ALA A 350 12.70 2.44 17.98
CA ALA A 350 11.53 1.64 18.32
C ALA A 350 11.17 0.68 17.18
N ALA A 351 10.53 -0.43 17.54
CA ALA A 351 9.89 -1.34 16.61
C ALA A 351 8.75 -2.05 17.32
N VAL A 352 7.69 -2.37 16.57
CA VAL A 352 6.56 -3.15 17.07
C VAL A 352 6.12 -4.15 15.98
N ASP A 353 5.88 -5.37 16.42
CA ASP A 353 5.51 -6.57 15.66
C ASP A 353 4.70 -7.49 16.61
N ASP A 354 3.74 -6.87 17.31
CA ASP A 354 2.99 -7.53 18.40
C ASP A 354 1.66 -8.12 17.90
N GLY A 355 1.15 -7.60 16.79
CA GLY A 355 -0.10 -8.02 16.17
C GLY A 355 0.01 -9.34 15.42
N VAL A 356 -1.14 -9.90 15.07
CA VAL A 356 -1.23 -10.93 14.03
C VAL A 356 -1.77 -10.33 12.73
N VAL A 357 -2.01 -11.17 11.72
CA VAL A 357 -2.59 -10.75 10.44
C VAL A 357 -3.84 -9.89 10.65
N GLY A 358 -3.82 -8.67 10.08
CA GLY A 358 -4.90 -7.69 10.15
C GLY A 358 -4.94 -6.80 11.39
N ASP A 359 -4.09 -7.06 12.39
CA ASP A 359 -3.99 -6.21 13.57
C ASP A 359 -3.19 -4.94 13.25
N ALA A 360 -3.49 -3.88 14.00
CA ALA A 360 -2.72 -2.65 13.94
C ALA A 360 -1.47 -2.74 14.82
N GLU A 361 -0.36 -2.24 14.29
CA GLU A 361 0.88 -2.06 15.01
C GLU A 361 0.92 -0.65 15.58
N THR A 362 1.13 -0.50 16.89
CA THR A 362 1.05 0.80 17.57
C THR A 362 2.21 0.99 18.55
N ILE A 363 2.92 2.11 18.39
CA ILE A 363 3.88 2.61 19.37
C ILE A 363 3.22 3.82 20.04
N ASN A 364 2.91 3.70 21.33
CA ASN A 364 2.41 4.82 22.13
C ASN A 364 3.57 5.44 22.91
N SER A 365 3.44 6.71 23.29
CA SER A 365 4.38 7.39 24.19
C SER A 365 5.85 7.22 23.78
N LEU A 366 6.16 7.28 22.48
CA LEU A 366 7.54 7.29 22.00
C LEU A 366 8.15 8.66 22.24
N TYR A 367 9.21 8.73 23.06
CA TYR A 367 9.93 9.98 23.22
C TYR A 367 10.65 10.38 21.92
N VAL A 368 10.42 11.61 21.47
CA VAL A 368 11.12 12.19 20.33
C VAL A 368 11.70 13.56 20.72
N ALA A 369 13.03 13.65 20.66
CA ALA A 369 13.77 14.89 20.79
C ALA A 369 13.86 15.64 19.44
N PRO A 370 14.26 16.93 19.41
CA PRO A 370 14.46 17.65 18.15
C PRO A 370 15.34 16.88 17.15
N GLY A 371 14.88 16.79 15.90
CA GLY A 371 15.59 16.09 14.83
C GLY A 371 14.65 15.46 13.80
N ASP A 372 15.28 14.72 12.88
CA ASP A 372 14.60 13.99 11.81
C ASP A 372 14.41 12.52 12.18
N TYR A 373 13.27 11.98 11.77
CA TYR A 373 12.85 10.62 12.04
C TYR A 373 12.36 9.95 10.76
N TYR A 374 12.64 8.65 10.64
CA TYR A 374 12.07 7.80 9.60
C TYR A 374 11.17 6.75 10.22
N LEU A 375 10.07 6.45 9.53
CA LEU A 375 9.26 5.26 9.75
C LEU A 375 9.55 4.28 8.63
N ARG A 376 9.60 3.00 8.96
CA ARG A 376 9.58 1.92 7.98
C ARG A 376 8.42 0.99 8.29
N VAL A 377 7.58 0.76 7.30
CA VAL A 377 6.51 -0.24 7.32
C VAL A 377 6.93 -1.41 6.47
N ARG A 378 6.67 -2.63 6.93
CA ARG A 378 6.94 -3.85 6.16
C ARG A 378 5.80 -4.82 6.35
N ASN A 379 5.61 -5.71 5.38
CA ASN A 379 4.76 -6.87 5.56
C ASN A 379 5.61 -8.13 5.83
N LYS A 380 5.26 -8.91 6.86
CA LYS A 380 5.85 -10.23 7.09
C LYS A 380 5.36 -11.25 6.08
N LEU A 381 4.25 -11.05 5.39
CA LEU A 381 3.72 -12.00 4.42
C LEU A 381 3.92 -11.50 2.97
N ASP A 382 4.03 -12.41 2.01
CA ASP A 382 3.99 -12.06 0.57
C ASP A 382 2.54 -11.92 0.10
N THR A 383 1.83 -11.00 0.75
CA THR A 383 0.42 -10.70 0.53
C THR A 383 0.27 -9.23 0.23
N ASN A 384 -0.64 -8.91 -0.67
CA ASN A 384 -1.09 -7.54 -0.88
C ASN A 384 -1.78 -7.03 0.39
N GLN A 385 -1.57 -5.78 0.78
CA GLN A 385 -2.26 -5.16 1.92
C GLN A 385 -2.26 -3.64 1.78
N PHE A 386 -3.44 -3.04 1.63
CA PHE A 386 -3.61 -1.60 1.88
C PHE A 386 -3.56 -1.32 3.39
N TYR A 387 -3.02 -0.18 3.77
CA TYR A 387 -2.91 0.18 5.17
C TYR A 387 -2.93 1.69 5.35
N ARG A 388 -3.13 2.11 6.59
CA ARG A 388 -3.11 3.50 7.01
C ARG A 388 -1.92 3.74 7.92
N VAL A 389 -1.27 4.89 7.78
CA VAL A 389 -0.26 5.40 8.73
C VAL A 389 -0.86 6.58 9.49
N ASP A 390 -0.69 6.59 10.81
CA ASP A 390 -1.07 7.69 11.68
C ASP A 390 0.12 8.12 12.54
N LEU A 391 0.37 9.44 12.57
CA LEU A 391 1.28 10.12 13.48
C LEU A 391 0.48 11.12 14.32
N LEU A 392 0.66 11.07 15.62
CA LEU A 392 0.18 12.06 16.58
C LEU A 392 1.34 12.49 17.48
N LEU A 393 1.59 13.79 17.58
CA LEU A 393 2.52 14.37 18.54
C LEU A 393 1.77 14.99 19.71
N ASN A 394 2.43 15.08 20.86
CA ASN A 394 1.80 15.37 22.15
C ASN A 394 0.82 14.26 22.53
N ASP A 395 1.26 13.01 22.35
CA ASP A 395 0.62 11.84 22.94
C ASP A 395 0.77 11.86 24.47
N SER A 396 0.07 10.96 25.17
CA SER A 396 0.22 10.81 26.61
C SER A 396 1.64 10.38 26.99
N LEU A 397 2.06 10.77 28.21
CA LEU A 397 3.21 10.17 28.88
C LEU A 397 3.04 8.65 29.02
N PRO A 398 4.12 7.88 29.20
CA PRO A 398 4.04 6.47 29.52
C PRO A 398 3.12 6.22 30.72
N ASN A 399 2.37 5.13 30.70
CA ASN A 399 1.55 4.73 31.84
C ASN A 399 2.46 4.36 33.02
N ALA A 400 1.94 4.54 34.24
CA ALA A 400 2.65 4.13 35.45
C ALA A 400 3.08 2.66 35.36
N GLY A 401 4.37 2.40 35.60
CA GLY A 401 4.95 1.06 35.57
C GLY A 401 5.34 0.54 34.17
N THR A 402 5.13 1.31 33.09
CA THR A 402 5.51 0.87 31.73
C THR A 402 6.85 1.40 31.25
N SER A 403 7.40 2.46 31.88
CA SER A 403 8.74 2.98 31.58
C SER A 403 9.45 3.42 32.86
N ALA A 404 10.75 3.17 32.92
CA ALA A 404 11.68 3.69 33.93
C ALA A 404 12.85 4.47 33.29
N ASP A 405 12.79 4.72 31.98
CA ASP A 405 13.70 5.63 31.28
C ASP A 405 13.23 7.08 31.54
N ILE A 406 13.74 7.69 32.61
CA ILE A 406 13.36 9.04 33.06
C ILE A 406 14.34 10.10 32.52
N ASN A 407 15.54 9.69 32.15
CA ASN A 407 16.51 10.58 31.51
C ASN A 407 16.24 10.73 29.99
N LEU A 408 15.41 9.85 29.42
CA LEU A 408 14.92 9.81 28.05
C LEU A 408 16.03 9.58 27.02
N ASP A 409 17.02 8.75 27.38
CA ASP A 409 18.13 8.37 26.50
C ASP A 409 17.87 7.07 25.71
N GLY A 410 16.77 6.38 26.01
CA GLY A 410 16.33 5.14 25.36
C GLY A 410 16.76 3.87 26.09
N ASP A 411 17.56 3.96 27.15
CA ASP A 411 18.09 2.81 27.90
C ASP A 411 17.68 2.87 29.38
N THR A 412 16.75 2.01 29.83
CA THR A 412 16.42 1.90 31.26
C THR A 412 17.58 1.31 32.07
N ASN A 413 18.36 2.13 32.75
CA ASN A 413 19.62 1.72 33.37
C ASN A 413 19.93 2.40 34.73
N ILE A 414 21.19 2.34 35.19
CA ILE A 414 21.61 2.90 36.49
C ILE A 414 21.54 4.43 36.55
N ASP A 415 21.65 5.10 35.41
CA ASP A 415 21.57 6.55 35.32
C ASP A 415 20.15 7.03 35.63
N ASP A 416 19.12 6.31 35.14
CA ASP A 416 17.73 6.54 35.53
C ASP A 416 17.52 6.34 37.03
N TRP A 417 18.04 5.24 37.58
CA TRP A 417 17.92 4.98 39.01
C TRP A 417 18.58 6.07 39.86
N THR A 418 19.73 6.56 39.41
CA THR A 418 20.45 7.65 40.07
C THR A 418 19.63 8.94 40.05
N GLN A 419 19.01 9.26 38.92
CA GLN A 419 18.15 10.43 38.77
C GLN A 419 16.84 10.30 39.56
N PHE A 420 16.27 9.09 39.65
CA PHE A 420 15.10 8.79 40.47
C PHE A 420 15.40 9.03 41.95
N LEU A 421 16.51 8.47 42.44
CA LEU A 421 16.94 8.63 43.84
C LEU A 421 17.24 10.08 44.21
N ALA A 422 17.88 10.84 43.30
CA ALA A 422 18.25 12.23 43.52
C ALA A 422 17.04 13.12 43.82
N ASN A 423 15.85 12.72 43.35
CA ASN A 423 14.60 13.46 43.51
C ASN A 423 13.60 12.74 44.42
N SER A 424 14.00 11.63 45.06
CA SER A 424 13.11 10.87 45.95
C SER A 424 12.54 11.71 47.10
N SER A 425 11.28 11.48 47.43
CA SER A 425 10.51 12.22 48.45
C SER A 425 10.41 13.73 48.19
N THR A 426 10.45 14.14 46.92
CA THR A 426 10.33 15.55 46.50
C THR A 426 8.99 15.80 45.84
N SER A 427 8.34 16.92 46.16
CA SER A 427 7.16 17.40 45.43
C SER A 427 7.56 18.30 44.27
N PHE A 428 6.89 18.12 43.15
CA PHE A 428 7.08 18.86 41.91
C PHE A 428 5.92 19.82 41.60
N SER A 429 5.13 20.18 42.61
CA SER A 429 4.02 21.12 42.47
C SER A 429 4.40 22.35 41.63
N GLY A 430 3.73 22.53 40.49
CA GLY A 430 3.96 23.64 39.57
C GLY A 430 4.85 23.31 38.36
N LEU A 431 5.41 22.12 38.29
CA LEU A 431 5.95 21.56 37.04
C LEU A 431 4.81 20.99 36.19
N SER A 432 5.04 20.91 34.88
CA SER A 432 4.21 20.10 33.98
C SER A 432 4.48 18.62 34.22
N ASP A 433 3.51 17.76 33.93
CA ASP A 433 3.63 16.29 34.00
C ASP A 433 4.90 15.78 33.32
N PHE A 434 5.25 16.29 32.13
CA PHE A 434 6.51 15.95 31.43
C PHE A 434 7.77 16.28 32.25
N GLY A 435 7.75 17.42 32.94
CA GLY A 435 8.85 17.90 33.76
C GLY A 435 8.96 17.12 35.07
N ALA A 436 7.82 16.74 35.66
CA ALA A 436 7.76 15.91 36.86
C ALA A 436 8.18 14.46 36.55
N PHE A 437 7.74 13.89 35.43
CA PHE A 437 8.15 12.55 34.96
C PHE A 437 9.67 12.41 34.87
N ARG A 438 10.35 13.39 34.29
CA ARG A 438 11.83 13.42 34.23
C ARG A 438 12.49 13.53 35.59
N LEU A 439 11.76 13.84 36.65
CA LEU A 439 12.25 13.87 38.03
C LEU A 439 11.76 12.66 38.84
N GLY A 440 11.11 11.69 38.19
CA GLY A 440 10.69 10.42 38.80
C GLY A 440 9.25 10.36 39.28
N ASP A 441 8.38 11.29 38.88
CA ASP A 441 6.92 11.20 39.07
C ASP A 441 6.32 10.30 37.97
N LEU A 442 6.18 9.01 38.26
CA LEU A 442 5.77 7.97 37.31
C LEU A 442 4.26 7.72 37.32
N ASP A 443 3.54 8.15 38.36
CA ASP A 443 2.07 8.07 38.41
C ASP A 443 1.34 9.39 38.19
N LEU A 444 2.11 10.46 37.96
CA LEU A 444 1.66 11.79 37.57
C LEU A 444 0.82 12.49 38.65
N ASP A 445 1.11 12.20 39.92
CA ASP A 445 0.43 12.82 41.05
C ASP A 445 1.12 14.11 41.57
N GLY A 446 2.29 14.43 41.00
CA GLY A 446 3.04 15.65 41.27
C GLY A 446 4.11 15.51 42.34
N ASP A 447 4.48 14.30 42.76
CA ASP A 447 5.65 14.04 43.60
C ASP A 447 6.44 12.78 43.16
N ASN A 448 7.53 12.46 43.87
CA ASN A 448 8.28 11.22 43.69
C ASN A 448 8.32 10.52 45.05
N ASP A 449 7.50 9.47 45.21
CA ASP A 449 7.32 8.79 46.48
C ASP A 449 7.46 7.25 46.39
N TYR A 450 6.86 6.54 47.35
CA TYR A 450 6.92 5.09 47.40
C TYR A 450 6.10 4.40 46.29
N LEU A 451 5.04 5.03 45.78
CA LEU A 451 4.27 4.54 44.64
C LEU A 451 5.12 4.62 43.37
N ASP A 452 5.77 5.75 43.11
CA ASP A 452 6.69 5.87 41.98
C ASP A 452 7.82 4.86 42.04
N PHE A 453 8.36 4.62 43.23
CA PHE A 453 9.39 3.60 43.40
C PHE A 453 8.91 2.20 42.98
N LYS A 454 7.64 1.86 43.26
CA LYS A 454 7.07 0.57 42.81
C LYS A 454 6.97 0.52 41.30
N TYR A 455 6.49 1.59 40.67
CA TYR A 455 6.38 1.69 39.22
C TYR A 455 7.75 1.66 38.54
N PHE A 456 8.74 2.38 39.10
CA PHE A 456 10.12 2.36 38.61
C PHE A 456 10.67 0.94 38.65
N LYS A 457 10.53 0.25 39.78
CA LYS A 457 10.99 -1.13 39.92
C LYS A 457 10.29 -2.08 38.93
N GLU A 458 8.97 -1.95 38.77
CA GLU A 458 8.20 -2.77 37.83
C GLU A 458 8.65 -2.55 36.39
N ALA A 459 8.77 -1.31 35.96
CA ALA A 459 9.23 -0.95 34.63
C ALA A 459 10.69 -1.36 34.39
N PHE A 460 11.57 -1.21 35.40
CA PHE A 460 12.96 -1.64 35.30
C PHE A 460 13.07 -3.16 35.13
N ASP A 461 12.35 -3.94 35.94
CA ASP A 461 12.29 -5.39 35.83
C ASP A 461 11.62 -5.84 34.50
N LEU A 462 10.67 -5.06 33.98
CA LEU A 462 10.04 -5.30 32.67
C LEU A 462 11.05 -5.16 31.52
N THR A 463 11.80 -4.06 31.49
CA THR A 463 12.78 -3.78 30.42
C THR A 463 14.00 -4.69 30.50
N ASN A 464 14.56 -4.90 31.70
CA ASN A 464 15.84 -5.61 31.90
C ASN A 464 15.68 -7.08 32.29
N GLY A 465 14.44 -7.56 32.45
CA GLY A 465 14.12 -8.92 32.89
C GLY A 465 13.93 -9.03 34.41
N SER A 466 13.09 -10.00 34.79
CA SER A 466 12.66 -10.22 36.17
C SER A 466 13.84 -10.35 37.14
N GLY A 467 13.90 -9.48 38.16
CA GLY A 467 14.92 -9.50 39.21
C GLY A 467 16.17 -8.66 38.90
N SER A 468 16.20 -7.98 37.76
CA SER A 468 17.27 -7.08 37.36
C SER A 468 17.41 -5.89 38.32
N PHE A 469 16.30 -5.34 38.83
CA PHE A 469 16.35 -4.24 39.80
C PHE A 469 16.95 -4.69 41.14
N ALA A 470 16.65 -5.92 41.57
CA ALA A 470 17.25 -6.50 42.77
C ALA A 470 18.76 -6.70 42.60
N ALA A 471 19.21 -7.07 41.40
CA ALA A 471 20.64 -7.18 41.08
C ALA A 471 21.32 -5.80 41.08
N LEU A 472 20.67 -4.77 40.51
CA LEU A 472 21.15 -3.38 40.50
C LEU A 472 21.46 -2.85 41.91
N THR A 473 20.58 -3.19 42.86
CA THR A 473 20.67 -2.73 44.26
C THR A 473 21.45 -3.67 45.18
N SER A 474 21.88 -4.83 44.67
CA SER A 474 22.74 -5.74 45.41
C SER A 474 24.18 -5.22 45.45
N VAL A 475 24.57 -4.63 46.58
CA VAL A 475 25.98 -4.33 46.85
C VAL A 475 26.74 -5.66 46.89
N PRO A 476 27.81 -5.87 46.10
CA PRO A 476 28.64 -7.05 46.26
C PRO A 476 29.18 -7.06 47.70
N GLU A 477 28.77 -8.02 48.53
CA GLU A 477 29.39 -8.18 49.82
C GLU A 477 30.90 -8.31 49.59
N PRO A 478 31.76 -7.53 50.29
CA PRO A 478 33.20 -7.73 50.20
C PRO A 478 33.44 -9.19 50.58
N GLN A 479 33.92 -9.99 49.63
CA GLN A 479 34.03 -11.44 49.77
C GLN A 479 34.56 -11.74 51.17
N ALA A 480 33.75 -12.38 52.02
CA ALA A 480 34.15 -12.78 53.36
C ALA A 480 35.45 -13.61 53.35
N ALA A 481 35.84 -14.15 52.20
CA ALA A 481 37.14 -14.75 51.90
C ALA A 481 38.34 -13.81 52.13
N LEU A 482 38.25 -12.51 51.82
CA LEU A 482 39.33 -11.52 52.00
C LEU A 482 39.52 -11.14 53.47
N LEU A 483 38.43 -11.04 54.25
CA LEU A 483 38.49 -10.88 55.70
C LEU A 483 38.96 -12.17 56.40
N GLY A 484 38.52 -13.34 55.92
CA GLY A 484 38.98 -14.64 56.40
C GLY A 484 40.47 -14.89 56.14
N ALA A 485 41.00 -14.48 54.98
CA ALA A 485 42.41 -14.59 54.63
C ALA A 485 43.30 -13.67 55.47
N MET A 486 42.85 -12.45 55.79
CA MET A 486 43.59 -11.56 56.70
C MET A 486 43.60 -12.05 58.15
N VAL A 487 42.52 -12.68 58.62
CA VAL A 487 42.49 -13.31 59.96
C VAL A 487 43.40 -14.55 60.00
N LEU A 488 43.41 -15.37 58.95
CA LEU A 488 44.31 -16.54 58.87
C LEU A 488 45.79 -16.15 58.79
N LEU A 489 46.15 -15.09 58.06
CA LEU A 489 47.52 -14.57 58.00
C LEU A 489 47.95 -13.92 59.33
N GLY A 490 47.05 -13.23 60.04
CA GLY A 490 47.32 -12.67 61.37
C GLY A 490 47.54 -13.72 62.46
N VAL A 491 46.83 -14.85 62.40
CA VAL A 491 47.00 -15.98 63.34
C VAL A 491 48.27 -16.79 63.05
N MET A 492 48.72 -16.87 61.79
CA MET A 492 50.01 -17.52 61.47
C MET A 492 51.22 -16.65 61.84
N ALA A 493 51.11 -15.32 61.82
CA ALA A 493 52.20 -14.42 62.21
C ALA A 493 52.48 -14.40 63.73
N THR A 494 51.48 -14.69 64.56
CA THR A 494 51.62 -14.69 66.04
C THR A 494 52.13 -16.00 66.63
N ARG A 495 52.07 -17.12 65.88
CA ARG A 495 52.54 -18.44 66.34
C ARG A 495 54.04 -18.71 66.16
N ARG A 496 54.82 -17.78 65.58
CA ARG A 496 56.25 -17.98 65.27
C ARG A 496 57.25 -17.32 66.24
N ARG A 497 56.81 -16.98 67.46
CA ARG A 497 57.65 -16.35 68.51
C ARG A 497 57.62 -17.12 69.85
N GLN A 498 57.81 -18.44 69.84
CA GLN A 498 58.29 -19.19 71.00
C GLN A 498 59.08 -20.41 70.52
N HIS A 499 60.40 -20.24 70.40
CA HIS A 499 61.47 -21.16 70.82
C HIS A 499 62.83 -20.60 70.40
#